data_AF-A0A7V9RM74-F1
#
_entry.id   AF-A0A7V9RM74-F1
#
_cell.length_a   1.000
_cell.length_b   1.000
_cell.length_c   1.000
_cell.angle_alpha   90.00
_cell.angle_beta   90.00
_cell.angle_gamma   90.00
#
_symmetry.space_group_name_H-M   'P 1'
#
loop_
_entity.id
_entity.type
_entity.pdbx_description
1 polymer ?
#
loop_
_entity_poly.entity_id
_entity_poly.type
_entity_poly.pdbx_seq_one_letter_code
_entity_poly.pdbx_strand_id
1 'polypeptide(L)'
;MNAPPRLALVDAMRGFAVAQMIVYHFIYDLAYFGWVNLAMTRDQPWIAWRTLIVTQFLLLVGVGLVLRSSFKPAASDFWKRWAQIAAAAAFVSLGSWLIFGPRFIYFGILHFVFAALLIARPLLVLRTWNIVLGAGCLLVGVLLANEFFNTPPATIIGFMTFKPRTEDYV
;
A
#
# COMPACT_ATOMS: atom_id res chain seq x y z
N MET A 1 -12.27 -12.52 30.95
CA MET A 1 -12.64 -11.65 29.82
C MET A 1 -12.32 -12.40 28.55
N ASN A 2 -13.33 -12.96 27.87
CA ASN A 2 -13.09 -13.70 26.64
C ASN A 2 -12.61 -12.69 25.59
N ALA A 3 -11.41 -12.92 25.04
CA ALA A 3 -10.92 -12.13 23.93
C ALA A 3 -11.99 -12.17 22.81
N PRO A 4 -12.28 -11.02 22.16
CA PRO A 4 -13.27 -11.00 21.09
C PRO A 4 -12.87 -12.04 20.02
N PRO A 5 -13.84 -12.73 19.40
CA PRO A 5 -13.55 -13.78 18.43
C PRO A 5 -12.75 -13.18 17.28
N ARG A 6 -11.48 -13.62 17.15
CA ARG A 6 -10.62 -13.27 16.03
C ARG A 6 -11.19 -13.94 14.79
N LEU A 7 -11.37 -13.18 13.71
CA LEU A 7 -11.84 -13.75 12.45
C LEU A 7 -10.68 -14.51 11.80
N ALA A 8 -10.60 -15.82 12.08
CA ALA A 8 -9.52 -16.69 11.59
C ALA A 8 -9.30 -16.59 10.08
N LEU A 9 -10.37 -16.40 9.30
CA LEU A 9 -10.28 -16.18 7.85
C LEU A 9 -9.52 -14.90 7.50
N VAL A 10 -9.76 -13.79 8.21
CA VAL A 10 -9.06 -12.52 7.98
C VAL A 10 -7.59 -12.65 8.34
N ASP A 11 -7.27 -13.36 9.42
CA ASP A 11 -5.90 -13.62 9.82
C ASP A 11 -5.18 -14.54 8.82
N ALA A 12 -5.86 -15.57 8.30
CA ALA A 12 -5.33 -16.45 7.26
C ALA A 12 -5.06 -15.69 5.94
N MET A 13 -6.00 -14.82 5.52
CA MET A 13 -5.81 -13.98 4.33
C MET A 13 -4.63 -13.00 4.49
N ARG A 14 -4.43 -12.44 5.68
CA ARG A 14 -3.24 -11.62 6.00
C ARG A 14 -1.96 -12.43 5.88
N GLY A 15 -1.93 -13.61 6.48
CA GLY A 15 -0.78 -14.52 6.40
C GLY A 15 -0.47 -14.89 4.94
N PHE A 16 -1.50 -15.19 4.15
CA PHE A 16 -1.35 -15.49 2.73
C PHE A 16 -0.79 -14.31 1.93
N ALA A 17 -1.33 -13.10 2.12
CA ALA A 17 -0.82 -11.90 1.45
C ALA A 17 0.67 -11.63 1.81
N VAL A 18 1.04 -11.80 3.08
CA VAL A 18 2.44 -11.69 3.53
C VAL A 18 3.32 -12.76 2.90
N ALA A 19 2.86 -14.01 2.84
CA ALA A 19 3.61 -15.09 2.19
C ALA A 19 3.85 -14.79 0.70
N GLN A 20 2.83 -14.35 -0.03
CA GLN A 20 2.98 -13.95 -1.43
C GLN A 20 3.99 -12.82 -1.61
N MET A 21 3.93 -11.78 -0.76
CA MET A 21 4.90 -10.67 -0.76
C MET A 21 6.33 -11.16 -0.53
N ILE A 22 6.55 -12.04 0.45
CA ILE A 22 7.88 -12.61 0.73
C ILE A 22 8.41 -13.36 -0.47
N VAL A 23 7.60 -14.22 -1.10
CA VAL A 23 8.02 -14.97 -2.29
C VAL A 23 8.31 -14.02 -3.46
N TYR A 24 7.48 -13.01 -3.69
CA TYR A 24 7.70 -12.02 -4.74
C TYR A 24 9.04 -11.28 -4.54
N HIS A 25 9.30 -10.79 -3.33
CA HIS A 25 10.56 -10.10 -3.02
C HIS A 25 11.77 -11.02 -3.07
N PHE A 26 11.64 -12.27 -2.64
CA PHE A 26 12.73 -13.24 -2.76
C PHE A 26 13.17 -13.39 -4.22
N ILE A 27 12.22 -13.56 -5.16
CA ILE A 27 12.58 -13.69 -6.58
C ILE A 27 13.09 -12.36 -7.14
N TYR A 28 12.55 -11.22 -6.68
CA TYR A 28 13.08 -9.89 -7.02
C TYR A 28 14.56 -9.76 -6.60
N ASP A 29 14.91 -10.20 -5.40
CA ASP A 29 16.28 -10.15 -4.88
C ASP A 29 17.20 -11.06 -5.69
N LEU A 30 16.77 -12.28 -6.04
CA LEU A 30 17.53 -13.16 -6.94
C LEU A 30 17.80 -12.48 -8.29
N ALA A 31 16.81 -11.77 -8.84
CA ALA A 31 16.96 -11.03 -10.09
C ALA A 31 17.89 -9.82 -9.93
N TYR A 32 17.78 -9.11 -8.80
CA TYR A 32 18.62 -7.96 -8.46
C TYR A 32 20.10 -8.35 -8.32
N PHE A 33 20.40 -9.49 -7.69
CA PHE A 33 21.76 -10.03 -7.59
C PHE A 33 22.24 -10.74 -8.86
N GLY A 34 21.42 -10.81 -9.91
CA GLY A 34 21.77 -11.40 -11.20
C GLY A 34 21.80 -12.93 -11.23
N TRP A 35 21.22 -13.62 -10.23
CA TRP A 35 21.13 -15.08 -10.21
C TRP A 35 20.03 -15.63 -11.13
N VAL A 36 19.03 -14.80 -11.44
CA VAL A 36 18.00 -15.10 -12.44
C VAL A 36 17.82 -13.90 -13.36
N ASN A 37 17.57 -14.13 -14.65
CA ASN A 37 17.34 -13.07 -15.63
C ASN A 37 15.84 -12.93 -15.89
N LEU A 38 15.16 -12.17 -15.03
CA LEU A 38 13.71 -11.94 -15.09
C LEU A 38 13.43 -10.44 -15.10
N ALA A 39 12.64 -9.97 -16.07
CA ALA A 39 12.26 -8.57 -16.16
C ALA A 39 11.01 -8.27 -15.32
N MET A 40 11.09 -8.52 -14.01
CA MET A 40 10.00 -8.36 -13.02
C MET A 40 9.22 -7.04 -13.11
N THR A 41 9.89 -5.95 -13.49
CA THR A 41 9.32 -4.59 -13.56
C THR A 41 8.70 -4.25 -14.92
N ARG A 42 8.87 -5.12 -15.93
CA ARG A 42 8.40 -4.90 -17.31
C ARG A 42 7.42 -5.98 -17.77
N ASP A 43 7.64 -7.21 -17.36
CA ASP A 43 6.87 -8.37 -17.77
C ASP A 43 5.50 -8.39 -17.07
N GLN A 44 4.44 -8.50 -17.87
CA GLN A 44 3.06 -8.38 -17.40
C GLN A 44 2.65 -9.37 -16.30
N PRO A 45 3.09 -10.64 -16.29
CA PRO A 45 2.72 -11.59 -15.23
C PRO A 45 3.19 -11.14 -13.84
N TRP A 46 4.42 -10.61 -13.74
CA TRP A 46 5.00 -10.15 -12.48
C TRP A 46 4.34 -8.85 -12.00
N ILE A 47 4.06 -7.93 -12.92
CA ILE A 47 3.33 -6.70 -12.63
C ILE A 47 1.91 -7.04 -12.13
N ALA A 48 1.21 -7.95 -12.80
CA ALA A 48 -0.13 -8.38 -12.39
C ALA A 48 -0.10 -9.04 -11.00
N TRP A 49 0.88 -9.90 -10.73
CA TRP A 49 1.01 -10.55 -9.42
C TRP A 49 1.31 -9.54 -8.32
N ARG A 50 2.23 -8.59 -8.54
CA ARG A 50 2.49 -7.48 -7.64
C ARG A 50 1.23 -6.68 -7.35
N THR A 51 0.47 -6.32 -8.39
CA THR A 51 -0.80 -5.57 -8.24
C THR A 51 -1.80 -6.36 -7.40
N LEU A 52 -1.96 -7.67 -7.64
CA LEU A 52 -2.85 -8.52 -6.85
C LEU A 52 -2.46 -8.53 -5.36
N ILE A 53 -1.16 -8.69 -5.06
CA ILE A 53 -0.64 -8.67 -3.68
C ILE A 53 -0.99 -7.33 -3.01
N VAL A 54 -0.70 -6.21 -3.67
CA VAL A 54 -0.97 -4.86 -3.14
C VAL A 54 -2.46 -4.65 -2.91
N THR A 55 -3.31 -5.05 -3.87
CA THR A 55 -4.78 -4.98 -3.73
C THR A 55 -5.26 -5.79 -2.52
N GLN A 56 -4.76 -7.01 -2.32
CA GLN A 56 -5.08 -7.84 -1.16
C GLN A 56 -4.69 -7.14 0.15
N PHE A 57 -3.48 -6.57 0.23
CA PHE A 57 -3.02 -5.84 1.41
C PHE A 57 -3.91 -4.64 1.74
N LEU A 58 -4.19 -3.79 0.75
CA LEU A 58 -5.01 -2.59 0.95
C LEU A 58 -6.44 -2.94 1.35
N LEU A 59 -7.03 -3.98 0.75
CA LEU A 59 -8.35 -4.47 1.12
C LEU A 59 -8.36 -4.96 2.58
N LEU A 60 -7.35 -5.73 2.99
CA LEU A 60 -7.22 -6.22 4.37
C LEU A 60 -6.95 -5.09 5.39
N VAL A 61 -6.25 -4.03 4.98
CA VAL A 61 -6.09 -2.81 5.78
C VAL A 61 -7.45 -2.14 5.98
N GLY A 62 -8.22 -1.96 4.92
CA GLY A 62 -9.57 -1.37 4.96
C GLY A 62 -10.56 -2.18 5.81
N VAL A 63 -10.64 -3.50 5.58
CA VAL A 63 -11.45 -4.42 6.40
C VAL A 63 -11.02 -4.35 7.87
N GLY A 64 -9.71 -4.33 8.13
CA GLY A 64 -9.18 -4.18 9.48
C GLY A 64 -9.58 -2.87 10.16
N LEU A 65 -9.70 -1.77 9.40
CA LEU A 65 -10.14 -0.47 9.92
C LEU A 65 -11.61 -0.53 10.38
N VAL A 66 -12.50 -1.10 9.55
CA VAL A 66 -13.94 -1.24 9.83
C VAL A 66 -14.19 -2.19 11.01
N LEU A 67 -13.52 -3.35 11.02
CA LEU A 67 -13.61 -4.28 12.14
C LEU A 67 -13.18 -3.61 13.43
N ARG A 68 -12.04 -2.91 13.42
CA ARG A 68 -11.53 -2.22 14.60
C ARG A 68 -12.47 -1.10 15.06
N SER A 69 -13.09 -0.34 14.17
CA SER A 69 -14.04 0.71 14.57
C SER A 69 -15.25 0.16 15.31
N SER A 70 -15.65 -1.08 15.05
CA SER A 70 -16.78 -1.74 15.73
C SER A 70 -16.49 -2.02 17.21
N PHE A 71 -15.21 -2.15 17.58
CA PHE A 71 -14.77 -2.43 18.96
C PHE A 71 -14.49 -1.16 19.79
N LYS A 72 -14.80 0.04 19.28
CA LYS A 72 -14.59 1.34 19.96
C LYS A 72 -13.23 1.45 20.67
N PRO A 73 -12.10 1.25 19.96
CA PRO A 73 -10.76 1.30 20.54
C PRO A 73 -10.48 2.69 21.12
N ALA A 74 -9.58 2.74 22.10
CA ALA A 74 -9.09 4.02 22.60
C ALA A 74 -8.37 4.78 21.47
N ALA A 75 -8.46 6.12 21.48
CA ALA A 75 -7.78 6.96 20.49
C ALA A 75 -6.26 6.73 20.50
N SER A 76 -5.68 6.43 21.67
CA SER A 76 -4.28 6.07 21.86
C SER A 76 -3.86 4.86 21.03
N ASP A 77 -4.70 3.84 20.90
CA ASP A 77 -4.38 2.63 20.16
C ASP A 77 -4.31 2.88 18.65
N PHE A 78 -5.06 3.87 18.16
CA PHE A 78 -4.96 4.33 16.77
C PHE A 78 -3.63 5.03 16.54
N TRP A 79 -3.32 6.04 17.35
CA TRP A 79 -2.09 6.83 17.21
C TRP A 79 -0.83 6.00 17.38
N LYS A 80 -0.83 5.03 18.29
CA LYS A 80 0.28 4.08 18.44
C LYS A 80 0.54 3.29 17.16
N ARG A 81 -0.51 2.73 16.56
CA ARG A 81 -0.39 1.95 15.31
C ARG A 81 -0.01 2.85 14.13
N TRP A 82 -0.58 4.04 14.05
CA TRP A 82 -0.25 5.02 13.03
C TRP A 82 1.22 5.45 13.11
N ALA A 83 1.74 5.72 14.32
CA ALA A 83 3.14 6.05 14.54
C ALA A 83 4.08 4.91 14.17
N GLN A 84 3.71 3.65 14.45
CA GLN A 84 4.48 2.48 14.00
C GLN A 84 4.59 2.40 12.48
N ILE A 85 3.49 2.67 11.77
CA ILE A 85 3.48 2.67 10.29
C ILE A 85 4.31 3.85 9.76
N ALA A 86 4.19 5.03 10.38
CA ALA A 86 4.99 6.20 10.02
C ALA A 86 6.49 5.93 10.18
N ALA A 87 6.88 5.33 11.31
CA ALA A 87 8.27 4.93 11.57
C ALA A 87 8.75 3.89 10.54
N ALA A 88 7.95 2.86 10.26
CA ALA A 88 8.30 1.85 9.26
C ALA A 88 8.44 2.46 7.85
N ALA A 89 7.55 3.37 7.46
CA ALA A 89 7.65 4.10 6.20
C ALA A 89 8.96 4.89 6.12
N ALA A 90 9.28 5.65 7.17
CA ALA A 90 10.53 6.41 7.24
C ALA A 90 11.78 5.52 7.17
N PHE A 91 11.77 4.37 7.86
CA PHE A 91 12.86 3.39 7.78
C PHE A 91 13.04 2.82 6.38
N VAL A 92 11.94 2.50 5.68
CA VAL A 92 12.00 2.01 4.29
C VAL A 92 12.55 3.10 3.36
N SER A 93 12.14 4.35 3.50
CA SER A 93 12.68 5.46 2.71
C SER A 93 14.16 5.68 2.96
N LEU A 94 14.58 5.65 4.22
CA LEU A 94 15.98 5.85 4.60
C LEU A 94 16.85 4.67 4.12
N GLY A 95 16.40 3.43 4.33
CA GLY A 95 17.10 2.23 3.87
C GLY A 95 17.21 2.19 2.34
N SER A 96 16.13 2.50 1.63
CA SER A 96 16.15 2.55 0.16
C SER A 96 17.00 3.71 -0.36
N TRP A 97 17.09 4.83 0.36
CA TRP A 97 18.00 5.91 -0.01
C TRP A 97 19.47 5.51 0.11
N LEU A 98 19.84 4.76 1.15
CA LEU A 98 21.20 4.24 1.32
C LEU A 98 21.60 3.23 0.23
N ILE A 99 20.65 2.43 -0.27
CA ILE A 99 20.92 1.35 -1.25
C ILE A 99 20.76 1.85 -2.70
N PHE A 100 19.69 2.58 -3.00
CA PHE A 100 19.27 2.94 -4.36
C PHE A 100 19.48 4.43 -4.70
N GLY A 101 19.94 5.25 -3.74
CA GLY A 101 20.27 6.66 -3.92
C GLY A 101 19.09 7.48 -4.45
N PRO A 102 19.18 8.08 -5.66
CA PRO A 102 18.13 8.94 -6.21
C PRO A 102 16.81 8.21 -6.53
N ARG A 103 16.80 6.86 -6.51
CA ARG A 103 15.60 6.03 -6.73
C ARG A 103 14.92 5.55 -5.45
N PHE A 104 15.26 6.16 -4.31
CA PHE A 104 14.67 5.82 -3.02
C PHE A 104 13.13 5.85 -3.04
N ILE A 105 12.53 5.11 -2.12
CA ILE A 105 11.08 4.97 -1.99
C ILE A 105 10.55 6.19 -1.25
N TYR A 106 10.07 7.19 -1.98
CA TYR A 106 9.51 8.40 -1.38
C TYR A 106 7.99 8.27 -1.12
N PHE A 107 7.29 7.44 -1.90
CA PHE A 107 5.85 7.21 -1.74
C PHE A 107 5.46 5.77 -2.11
N GLY A 108 5.95 4.82 -1.32
CA GLY A 108 5.58 3.40 -1.44
C GLY A 108 4.33 3.01 -0.65
N ILE A 109 4.04 1.71 -0.59
CA ILE A 109 2.81 1.18 0.04
C ILE A 109 2.61 1.62 1.51
N LEU A 110 3.68 1.73 2.30
CA LEU A 110 3.59 2.16 3.70
C LEU A 110 3.23 3.65 3.84
N HIS A 111 3.74 4.49 2.93
CA HIS A 111 3.40 5.92 2.88
C HIS A 111 1.94 6.12 2.49
N PHE A 112 1.48 5.33 1.51
CA PHE A 112 0.08 5.31 1.14
C PHE A 112 -0.80 4.87 2.32
N VAL A 113 -0.48 3.76 3.00
CA VAL A 113 -1.26 3.29 4.17
C VAL A 113 -1.28 4.32 5.29
N PHE A 114 -0.14 4.99 5.56
CA PHE A 114 -0.05 6.08 6.52
C PHE A 114 -1.05 7.22 6.23
N ALA A 115 -1.10 7.68 4.97
CA ALA A 115 -2.02 8.74 4.53
C ALA A 115 -3.47 8.24 4.49
N ALA A 116 -3.69 7.05 3.93
CA ALA A 116 -4.99 6.42 3.79
C ALA A 116 -5.65 6.18 5.15
N LEU A 117 -4.93 5.84 6.21
CA LEU A 117 -5.52 5.67 7.54
C LEU A 117 -6.08 6.98 8.13
N LEU A 118 -5.49 8.14 7.80
CA LEU A 118 -6.02 9.43 8.20
C LEU A 118 -7.26 9.81 7.39
N ILE A 119 -7.23 9.57 6.07
CA ILE A 119 -8.33 9.89 5.15
C ILE A 119 -9.51 8.94 5.32
N ALA A 120 -9.27 7.64 5.45
CA ALA A 120 -10.31 6.63 5.51
C ALA A 120 -11.11 6.68 6.82
N ARG A 121 -10.53 7.20 7.91
CA ARG A 121 -11.21 7.28 9.21
C ARG A 121 -12.48 8.14 9.18
N PRO A 122 -12.48 9.41 8.71
CA PRO A 122 -13.72 10.18 8.56
C PRO A 122 -14.66 9.59 7.49
N LEU A 123 -14.13 8.91 6.46
CA LEU A 123 -14.94 8.26 5.43
C LEU A 123 -15.75 7.06 5.94
N LEU A 124 -15.45 6.53 7.13
CA LEU A 124 -16.24 5.45 7.74
C LEU A 124 -17.73 5.83 7.92
N VAL A 125 -18.04 7.12 8.06
CA VAL A 125 -19.41 7.62 8.19
C VAL A 125 -20.23 7.38 6.92
N LEU A 126 -19.59 7.34 5.75
CA LEU A 126 -20.25 7.19 4.45
C LEU A 126 -20.74 5.76 4.18
N ARG A 127 -20.25 4.75 4.93
CA ARG A 127 -20.66 3.33 4.81
C ARG A 127 -20.65 2.85 3.35
N THR A 128 -21.79 2.47 2.78
CA THR A 128 -21.93 1.99 1.39
C THR A 128 -21.63 3.05 0.33
N TRP A 129 -21.75 4.35 0.65
CA TRP A 129 -21.36 5.42 -0.28
C TRP A 129 -19.87 5.42 -0.60
N ASN A 130 -19.03 4.78 0.23
CA ASN A 130 -17.63 4.58 -0.08
C ASN A 130 -17.40 3.74 -1.36
N ILE A 131 -18.35 2.90 -1.76
CA ILE A 131 -18.28 2.16 -3.03
C ILE A 131 -18.41 3.13 -4.20
N VAL A 132 -19.38 4.05 -4.14
CA VAL A 132 -19.59 5.07 -5.17
C VAL A 132 -18.40 6.03 -5.23
N LEU A 133 -17.92 6.50 -4.08
CA LEU A 133 -16.75 7.36 -3.98
C LEU A 133 -15.50 6.67 -4.52
N GLY A 134 -15.26 5.41 -4.12
CA GLY A 134 -14.13 4.61 -4.62
C GLY A 134 -14.20 4.37 -6.13
N ALA A 135 -15.37 4.01 -6.66
CA ALA A 135 -15.58 3.87 -8.10
C ALA A 135 -15.33 5.19 -8.85
N GLY A 136 -15.78 6.32 -8.29
CA GLY A 136 -15.50 7.65 -8.81
C GLY A 136 -14.00 7.98 -8.83
N CYS A 137 -13.29 7.71 -7.73
CA CYS A 137 -11.83 7.90 -7.67
C CYS A 137 -11.08 7.03 -8.69
N LEU A 138 -11.48 5.77 -8.85
CA LEU A 138 -10.90 4.87 -9.86
C LEU A 138 -11.17 5.38 -11.28
N LEU A 139 -12.39 5.82 -11.56
CA LEU A 139 -12.75 6.35 -12.87
C LEU A 139 -11.93 7.61 -13.19
N VAL A 140 -11.83 8.54 -12.23
CA VAL A 140 -11.01 9.75 -12.37
C VAL A 140 -9.54 9.40 -12.60
N GLY A 141 -8.98 8.46 -11.85
CA GLY A 141 -7.59 8.04 -12.02
C GLY A 141 -7.28 7.33 -13.34
N VAL A 142 -8.28 6.69 -13.96
CA VAL A 142 -8.13 6.09 -15.29
C VAL A 142 -8.28 7.12 -16.40
N LEU A 143 -9.12 8.14 -16.21
CA LEU A 143 -9.44 9.13 -17.25
C LEU A 143 -8.51 10.35 -17.25
N LEU A 144 -7.93 10.71 -16.10
CA LEU A 144 -7.08 11.88 -15.96
C LEU A 144 -5.60 11.50 -15.93
N ALA A 145 -4.85 12.05 -16.87
CA ALA A 145 -3.40 12.10 -16.84
C ALA A 145 -2.94 13.50 -17.26
N ASN A 146 -2.03 14.11 -16.51
CA ASN A 146 -1.53 15.45 -16.79
C ASN A 146 -0.06 15.60 -16.40
N GLU A 147 0.70 16.35 -17.20
CA GLU A 147 2.13 16.54 -17.02
C GLU A 147 2.50 17.25 -15.70
N PHE A 148 1.58 18.04 -15.15
CA PHE A 148 1.75 18.68 -13.84
C PHE A 148 2.04 17.67 -12.72
N PHE A 149 1.53 16.44 -12.83
CA PHE A 149 1.73 15.38 -11.83
C PHE A 149 2.98 14.54 -12.10
N ASN A 150 3.83 14.89 -13.07
CA ASN A 150 5.05 14.13 -13.38
C ASN A 150 6.19 14.40 -12.38
N THR A 151 6.10 15.44 -11.55
CA THR A 151 7.15 15.82 -10.59
C THR A 151 6.67 15.68 -9.14
N PRO A 152 7.53 15.22 -8.21
CA PRO A 152 7.22 15.28 -6.78
C PRO A 152 7.05 16.74 -6.31
N PRO A 153 6.11 17.01 -5.39
CA PRO A 153 5.26 16.07 -4.67
C PRO A 153 3.94 15.74 -5.40
N ALA A 154 3.64 16.38 -6.53
CA ALA A 154 2.38 16.20 -7.25
C ALA A 154 2.17 14.74 -7.70
N THR A 155 3.26 14.00 -7.93
CA THR A 155 3.22 12.56 -8.21
C THR A 155 2.40 11.77 -7.18
N ILE A 156 2.30 12.19 -5.91
CA ILE A 156 1.53 11.46 -4.87
C ILE A 156 0.05 11.26 -5.25
N ILE A 157 -0.51 12.12 -6.11
CA ILE A 157 -1.91 12.03 -6.53
C ILE A 157 -2.16 10.91 -7.55
N GLY A 158 -1.14 10.52 -8.33
CA GLY A 158 -1.22 9.40 -9.27
C GLY A 158 -1.67 9.72 -10.69
N PHE A 159 -1.99 10.98 -11.02
CA PHE A 159 -2.40 11.41 -12.38
C PHE A 159 -1.22 11.70 -13.33
N MET A 160 -0.09 11.04 -13.10
CA MET A 160 1.13 11.19 -13.89
C MET A 160 1.03 10.53 -15.26
N THR A 161 1.74 11.06 -16.25
CA THR A 161 1.78 10.52 -17.62
C THR A 161 2.79 9.39 -17.79
N PHE A 162 3.79 9.30 -16.91
CA PHE A 162 4.79 8.24 -16.89
C PHE A 162 5.13 7.83 -15.46
N LYS A 163 5.63 6.60 -15.29
CA LYS A 163 5.98 6.07 -13.96
C LYS A 163 7.17 6.82 -13.36
N PRO A 164 7.10 7.25 -12.08
CA PRO A 164 8.21 7.90 -11.40
C PRO A 164 9.41 6.95 -11.25
N ARG A 165 10.61 7.53 -11.23
CA ARG A 165 11.87 6.77 -11.06
C ARG A 165 12.11 6.45 -9.59
N THR A 166 11.40 5.46 -9.06
CA THR A 166 11.54 4.94 -7.69
C THR A 166 11.31 3.44 -7.67
N GLU A 167 11.88 2.74 -6.68
CA GLU A 167 11.78 1.28 -6.56
C GLU A 167 10.38 0.80 -6.11
N ASP A 168 9.64 1.64 -5.40
CA ASP A 168 8.23 1.38 -5.05
C ASP A 168 7.40 2.66 -5.13
N TYR A 169 6.22 2.53 -5.69
CA TYR A 169 5.27 3.62 -5.90
C TYR A 169 3.85 3.07 -5.96
N VAL A 170 2.96 3.69 -5.18
CA VAL A 170 1.54 3.33 -5.03
C VAL A 170 0.68 4.56 -5.27
#